data_AF-A0A1I4BU96-F1
#
_entry.id   AF-A0A1I4BU96-F1
#
_cell.length_a   1.000
_cell.length_b   1.000
_cell.length_c   1.000
_cell.angle_alpha   90.00
_cell.angle_beta   90.00
_cell.angle_gamma   90.00
#
_symmetry.space_group_name_H-M   'P 1'
#
loop_
_entity.id
_entity.type
_entity.pdbx_description
1 polymer ?
#
loop_
_entity_poly.entity_id
_entity_poly.type
_entity_poly.pdbx_seq_one_letter_code
_entity_poly.pdbx_strand_id
1 'polypeptide(L)'
;MAPELALAEAHSLSKCLRLANRKLTVPEGLTQVQTEQFLKSSGALDANCPPDPDPYRVYALAEHAAEAGDLQAQLDFSLLAAGVFDLQKAALDTDLITRYKRDSMRYLEQAVKAGSVEALSRLSENYDTGLFTPADPLQAYAYGYARHQIVNSPVSALRLGQLGRGLSPSQIKQGQALGAAYVQTVQAAGVKK
;
A
#
# COMPACT_ATOMS: atom_id res chain seq x y z
N MET A 1 8.48 8.30 -19.33
CA MET A 1 7.91 6.94 -19.29
C MET A 1 6.45 7.06 -18.92
N ALA A 2 5.56 6.29 -19.55
CA ALA A 2 4.15 6.28 -19.19
C ALA A 2 3.95 5.65 -17.79
N PRO A 3 2.99 6.12 -16.97
CA PRO A 3 2.88 5.70 -15.57
C PRO A 3 2.60 4.21 -15.39
N GLU A 4 1.82 3.60 -16.28
CA GLU A 4 1.52 2.17 -16.27
C GLU A 4 2.77 1.32 -16.54
N LEU A 5 3.66 1.80 -17.42
CA LEU A 5 4.94 1.15 -17.70
C LEU A 5 5.89 1.29 -16.50
N ALA A 6 5.91 2.46 -15.85
CA ALA A 6 6.71 2.67 -14.65
C ALA A 6 6.26 1.77 -13.50
N LEU A 7 4.94 1.63 -13.29
CA LEU A 7 4.39 0.71 -12.29
C LEU A 7 4.74 -0.75 -12.60
N ALA A 8 4.59 -1.19 -13.85
CA ALA A 8 4.93 -2.55 -14.25
C ALA A 8 6.42 -2.86 -14.02
N GLU A 9 7.31 -1.91 -14.35
CA GLU A 9 8.74 -2.05 -14.11
C GLU A 9 9.07 -2.06 -12.61
N ALA A 10 8.42 -1.21 -11.80
CA ALA A 10 8.58 -1.21 -10.34
C ALA A 10 8.22 -2.55 -9.71
N HIS A 11 7.09 -3.15 -10.12
CA HIS A 11 6.66 -4.48 -9.66
C HIS A 11 7.65 -5.58 -10.08
N SER A 12 8.13 -5.53 -11.32
CA SER A 12 9.12 -6.49 -11.84
C SER A 12 10.42 -6.44 -11.02
N LEU A 13 10.97 -5.25 -10.81
CA LEU A 13 12.19 -5.04 -10.03
C LEU A 13 11.99 -5.39 -8.55
N SER A 14 10.84 -5.06 -7.95
CA SER A 14 10.49 -5.46 -6.58
C SER A 14 10.42 -6.98 -6.42
N LYS A 15 9.89 -7.70 -7.42
CA LYS A 15 9.94 -9.16 -7.45
C LYS A 15 11.38 -9.67 -7.49
N CYS A 16 12.24 -9.07 -8.32
CA CYS A 16 13.64 -9.43 -8.41
C CYS A 16 14.40 -9.22 -7.10
N LEU A 17 14.19 -8.09 -6.42
CA LEU A 17 14.76 -7.84 -5.09
C LEU A 17 14.37 -8.90 -4.07
N ARG A 18 13.08 -9.27 -4.02
CA ARG A 18 12.59 -10.33 -3.13
C ARG A 18 13.20 -11.70 -3.45
N LEU A 19 13.42 -12.00 -4.73
CA LEU A 19 14.08 -13.24 -5.14
C LEU A 19 15.56 -13.24 -4.75
N ALA A 20 16.27 -12.14 -4.97
CA ALA A 20 17.67 -11.99 -4.57
C ALA A 20 17.87 -12.10 -3.04
N ASN A 21 16.92 -11.56 -2.26
CA ASN A 21 16.96 -11.63 -0.80
C ASN A 21 16.51 -12.99 -0.24
N ARG A 22 15.78 -13.80 -1.01
CA ARG A 22 15.50 -15.19 -0.64
C ARG A 22 16.77 -15.99 -0.85
N LYS A 23 17.38 -16.47 0.24
CA LYS A 23 18.28 -17.63 0.20
C LYS A 23 17.47 -18.85 -0.26
N LEU A 24 17.20 -18.96 -1.56
CA LEU A 24 16.38 -20.02 -2.11
C LEU A 24 17.19 -21.32 -2.03
N THR A 25 17.00 -22.06 -0.96
CA THR A 25 17.57 -23.41 -0.82
C THR A 25 16.69 -24.38 -1.59
N VAL A 26 17.22 -24.95 -2.68
CA VAL A 26 16.55 -26.04 -3.40
C VAL A 26 16.64 -27.30 -2.53
N PRO A 27 15.53 -27.99 -2.23
CA PRO A 27 15.56 -29.24 -1.47
C PRO A 27 16.46 -30.30 -2.14
N GLU A 28 17.25 -31.00 -1.35
CA GLU A 28 18.07 -32.11 -1.83
C GLU A 28 17.19 -33.31 -2.24
N GLY A 29 17.67 -34.11 -3.20
CA GLY A 29 16.96 -35.32 -3.67
C GLY A 29 15.86 -35.08 -4.69
N LEU A 30 15.65 -33.85 -5.15
CA LEU A 30 14.75 -33.56 -6.27
C LEU A 30 15.35 -34.05 -7.60
N THR A 31 14.50 -34.63 -8.45
CA THR A 31 14.84 -34.86 -9.86
C THR A 31 14.96 -33.53 -10.60
N GLN A 32 15.54 -33.54 -11.80
CA GLN A 32 15.68 -32.34 -12.63
C GLN A 32 14.33 -31.66 -12.91
N VAL A 33 13.30 -32.43 -13.27
CA VAL A 33 11.95 -31.91 -13.55
C VAL A 33 11.32 -31.29 -12.30
N GLN A 34 11.52 -31.89 -11.14
CA GLN A 34 11.01 -31.35 -9.87
C GLN A 34 11.77 -30.09 -9.45
N THR A 35 13.07 -30.04 -9.72
CA THR A 35 13.89 -28.85 -9.51
C THR A 35 13.42 -27.69 -10.38
N GLU A 36 13.17 -27.93 -11.67
CA GLU A 36 12.62 -26.93 -12.59
C GLU A 36 11.23 -26.46 -12.15
N GLN A 37 10.34 -27.36 -11.75
CA GLN A 37 9.02 -27.00 -11.21
C GLN A 37 9.13 -26.19 -9.90
N PHE A 38 10.05 -26.54 -9.01
CA PHE A 38 10.32 -25.81 -7.77
C PHE A 38 10.83 -24.39 -8.07
N LEU A 39 11.84 -24.27 -8.94
CA LEU A 39 12.40 -22.97 -9.31
C LEU A 39 11.37 -22.11 -10.08
N LYS A 40 10.54 -22.71 -10.94
CA LYS A 40 9.44 -22.01 -11.62
C LYS A 40 8.36 -21.53 -10.65
N SER A 41 7.90 -22.41 -9.75
CA SER A 41 6.90 -22.05 -8.73
C SER A 41 7.42 -21.03 -7.71
N SER A 42 8.73 -20.98 -7.47
CA SER A 42 9.37 -19.93 -6.67
C SER A 42 9.44 -18.58 -7.40
N GLY A 43 9.20 -18.56 -8.71
CA GLY A 43 9.32 -17.38 -9.58
C GLY A 43 10.75 -17.07 -10.02
N ALA A 44 11.73 -17.91 -9.67
CA ALA A 44 13.15 -17.72 -9.97
C ALA A 44 13.50 -17.94 -11.45
N LEU A 45 12.77 -18.80 -12.16
CA LEU A 45 13.03 -19.05 -13.59
C LEU A 45 12.34 -18.05 -14.54
N ASP A 46 11.26 -17.41 -14.10
CA ASP A 46 10.44 -16.53 -14.95
C ASP A 46 10.80 -15.04 -14.81
N ALA A 47 11.81 -14.72 -14.01
CA ALA A 47 12.20 -13.34 -13.74
C ALA A 47 13.44 -12.98 -14.58
N ASN A 48 13.25 -12.15 -15.61
CA ASN A 48 14.35 -11.43 -16.26
C ASN A 48 14.89 -10.37 -15.29
N CYS A 49 15.58 -10.82 -14.24
CA CYS A 49 16.14 -9.93 -13.25
C CYS A 49 17.47 -9.36 -13.74
N PRO A 50 17.67 -8.03 -13.63
CA PRO A 50 19.01 -7.49 -13.78
C PRO A 50 19.92 -8.11 -12.70
N PRO A 51 21.23 -8.21 -12.96
CA PRO A 51 22.18 -8.85 -12.03
C PRO A 51 22.28 -8.14 -10.68
N ASP A 52 21.96 -6.85 -10.62
CA ASP A 52 21.91 -6.05 -9.39
C ASP A 52 20.68 -5.11 -9.46
N PRO A 53 19.49 -5.59 -9.07
CA PRO A 53 18.30 -4.75 -9.08
C PRO A 53 18.42 -3.65 -8.02
N ASP A 54 18.24 -2.40 -8.42
CA ASP A 54 18.39 -1.24 -7.52
C ASP A 54 17.07 -0.91 -6.79
N PRO A 55 17.00 -1.00 -5.45
CA PRO A 55 15.83 -0.60 -4.67
C PRO A 55 15.44 0.88 -4.83
N TYR A 56 16.40 1.79 -5.07
CA TYR A 56 16.07 3.20 -5.32
C TYR A 56 15.34 3.39 -6.65
N ARG A 57 15.63 2.55 -7.65
CA ARG A 57 14.89 2.56 -8.92
C ARG A 57 13.44 2.12 -8.73
N VAL A 58 13.18 1.11 -7.89
CA VAL A 58 11.79 0.72 -7.53
C VAL A 58 11.05 1.88 -6.88
N TYR A 59 11.67 2.53 -5.90
CA TYR A 59 11.11 3.70 -5.22
C TYR A 59 10.74 4.80 -6.24
N ALA A 60 11.69 5.19 -7.10
CA ALA A 60 11.50 6.28 -8.05
C ALA A 60 10.42 5.98 -9.10
N LEU A 61 10.35 4.74 -9.59
CA LEU A 61 9.31 4.32 -10.55
C LEU A 61 7.92 4.29 -9.91
N ALA A 62 7.81 3.79 -8.68
CA ALA A 62 6.55 3.79 -7.94
C ALA A 62 6.08 5.22 -7.62
N GLU A 63 6.99 6.09 -7.19
CA GLU A 63 6.72 7.52 -6.96
C GLU A 63 6.24 8.21 -8.25
N HIS A 64 6.95 8.03 -9.36
CA HIS A 64 6.58 8.60 -10.66
C HIS A 64 5.19 8.16 -11.11
N ALA A 65 4.87 6.86 -11.00
CA ALA A 65 3.57 6.35 -11.40
C ALA A 65 2.44 6.87 -10.50
N ALA A 66 2.66 6.88 -9.18
CA ALA A 66 1.66 7.36 -8.21
C ALA A 66 1.41 8.87 -8.35
N GLU A 67 2.46 9.67 -8.55
CA GLU A 67 2.37 11.11 -8.76
C GLU A 67 1.64 11.47 -10.06
N ALA A 68 1.83 10.65 -11.10
CA ALA A 68 1.14 10.80 -12.38
C ALA A 68 -0.35 10.41 -12.33
N GLY A 69 -0.86 9.96 -11.19
CA GLY A 69 -2.28 9.65 -10.99
C GLY A 69 -2.67 8.21 -11.28
N ASP A 70 -1.70 7.30 -11.43
CA ASP A 70 -2.01 5.87 -11.54
C ASP A 70 -2.56 5.36 -10.20
N LEU A 71 -3.84 4.94 -10.22
CA LEU A 71 -4.55 4.52 -9.02
C LEU A 71 -3.91 3.30 -8.35
N GLN A 72 -3.43 2.34 -9.13
CA GLN A 72 -2.81 1.14 -8.57
C GLN A 72 -1.45 1.48 -7.97
N ALA A 73 -0.67 2.36 -8.61
CA ALA A 73 0.58 2.85 -8.05
C ALA A 73 0.36 3.62 -6.75
N GLN A 74 -0.69 4.43 -6.65
CA GLN A 74 -1.03 5.14 -5.41
C GLN A 74 -1.34 4.19 -4.25
N LEU A 75 -2.02 3.07 -4.54
CA LEU A 75 -2.31 2.03 -3.55
C LEU A 75 -1.04 1.23 -3.17
N ASP A 76 -0.21 0.91 -4.16
CA ASP A 76 0.96 0.04 -4.00
C ASP A 76 2.23 0.76 -3.54
N PHE A 77 2.27 2.10 -3.60
CA PHE A 77 3.48 2.89 -3.34
C PHE A 77 4.19 2.47 -2.05
N SER A 78 3.46 2.43 -0.92
CA SER A 78 4.04 2.05 0.37
C SER A 78 4.71 0.67 0.33
N LEU A 79 4.08 -0.31 -0.31
CA LEU A 79 4.59 -1.67 -0.44
C LEU A 79 5.84 -1.72 -1.35
N LEU A 80 5.79 -1.03 -2.50
CA LEU A 80 6.87 -1.04 -3.47
C LEU A 80 8.10 -0.28 -2.96
N ALA A 81 7.89 0.90 -2.38
CA ALA A 81 8.95 1.77 -1.89
C ALA A 81 9.62 1.23 -0.63
N ALA A 82 8.94 0.40 0.19
CA ALA A 82 9.50 -0.14 1.43
C ALA A 82 10.82 -0.90 1.24
N GLY A 83 11.01 -1.57 0.10
CA GLY A 83 12.21 -2.36 -0.17
C GLY A 83 13.51 -1.56 -0.17
N VAL A 84 13.47 -0.24 -0.38
CA VAL A 84 14.68 0.61 -0.32
C VAL A 84 15.30 0.62 1.08
N PHE A 85 14.49 0.44 2.13
CA PHE A 85 14.93 0.52 3.51
C PHE A 85 15.62 -0.76 4.03
N ASP A 86 15.71 -1.82 3.20
CA ASP A 86 16.62 -2.94 3.46
C ASP A 86 18.10 -2.51 3.35
N LEU A 87 18.36 -1.39 2.66
CA LEU A 87 19.69 -0.78 2.57
C LEU A 87 19.98 0.04 3.84
N GLN A 88 21.09 -0.27 4.52
CA GLN A 88 21.50 0.43 5.75
C GLN A 88 21.56 1.96 5.57
N LYS A 89 22.04 2.44 4.41
CA LYS A 89 22.10 3.89 4.13
C LYS A 89 20.70 4.52 4.08
N ALA A 90 19.74 3.89 3.41
CA ALA A 90 18.37 4.40 3.31
C ALA A 90 17.64 4.33 4.66
N ALA A 91 17.87 3.27 5.43
CA ALA A 91 17.30 3.10 6.77
C ALA A 91 17.74 4.17 7.78
N LEU A 92 18.84 4.88 7.50
CA LEU A 92 19.37 5.96 8.34
C LEU A 92 19.10 7.36 7.74
N ASP A 93 18.53 7.44 6.55
CA ASP A 93 18.19 8.71 5.89
C ASP A 93 16.83 9.21 6.39
N THR A 94 16.87 10.13 7.36
CA THR A 94 15.67 10.71 7.98
C THR A 94 14.80 11.49 7.00
N ASP A 95 15.40 12.07 5.97
CA ASP A 95 14.67 12.86 4.98
C ASP A 95 13.92 11.92 4.03
N LEU A 96 14.56 10.83 3.61
CA LEU A 96 13.90 9.79 2.82
C LEU A 96 12.76 9.14 3.59
N ILE A 97 12.97 8.79 4.88
CA ILE A 97 11.92 8.22 5.73
C ILE A 97 10.74 9.19 5.87
N THR A 98 11.03 10.48 6.11
CA THR A 98 9.99 11.52 6.22
C THR A 98 9.19 11.66 4.92
N ARG A 99 9.87 11.71 3.76
CA ARG A 99 9.20 11.78 2.46
C ARG A 99 8.34 10.55 2.20
N TYR A 100 8.91 9.36 2.38
CA TYR A 100 8.20 8.08 2.20
C TYR A 100 6.90 7.99 3.02
N LYS A 101 6.95 8.38 4.29
CA LYS A 101 5.79 8.42 5.18
C LYS A 101 4.72 9.39 4.68
N ARG A 102 5.12 10.63 4.39
CA ARG A 102 4.23 11.68 3.86
C ARG A 102 3.57 11.24 2.56
N ASP A 103 4.36 10.74 1.61
CA ASP A 103 3.87 10.41 0.28
C ASP A 103 2.99 9.16 0.30
N SER A 104 3.28 8.18 1.16
CA SER A 104 2.38 7.03 1.40
C SER A 104 0.97 7.47 1.83
N MET A 105 0.87 8.41 2.77
CA MET A 105 -0.43 8.94 3.20
C MET A 105 -1.11 9.76 2.08
N ARG A 106 -0.35 10.66 1.44
CA ARG A 106 -0.84 11.53 0.37
C ARG A 106 -1.39 10.74 -0.83
N TYR A 107 -0.71 9.67 -1.25
CA TYR A 107 -1.17 8.84 -2.36
C TYR A 107 -2.43 8.05 -2.02
N LEU A 108 -2.58 7.56 -0.79
CA LEU A 108 -3.84 6.95 -0.35
C LEU A 108 -5.00 7.96 -0.36
N GLU A 109 -4.76 9.21 0.05
CA GLU A 109 -5.78 10.28 -0.03
C GLU A 109 -6.16 10.60 -1.48
N GLN A 110 -5.20 10.59 -2.41
CA GLN A 110 -5.47 10.72 -3.85
C GLN A 110 -6.29 9.54 -4.37
N ALA A 111 -5.99 8.31 -3.93
CA ALA A 111 -6.74 7.13 -4.30
C ALA A 111 -8.20 7.19 -3.79
N VAL A 112 -8.46 7.76 -2.60
CA VAL A 112 -9.83 8.05 -2.13
C VAL A 112 -10.54 9.02 -3.06
N LYS A 113 -9.86 10.11 -3.49
CA LYS A 113 -10.41 11.09 -4.45
C LYS A 113 -10.66 10.49 -5.83
N ALA A 114 -9.94 9.43 -6.19
CA ALA A 114 -10.15 8.64 -7.40
C ALA A 114 -11.24 7.54 -7.25
N GLY A 115 -11.88 7.44 -6.08
CA GLY A 115 -12.97 6.51 -5.83
C GLY A 115 -12.57 5.16 -5.23
N SER A 116 -11.33 5.00 -4.74
CA SER A 116 -10.89 3.75 -4.11
C SER A 116 -11.47 3.57 -2.72
N VAL A 117 -12.36 2.59 -2.58
CA VAL A 117 -12.86 2.12 -1.28
C VAL A 117 -11.75 1.40 -0.48
N GLU A 118 -10.80 0.77 -1.18
CA GLU A 118 -9.65 0.12 -0.54
C GLU A 118 -8.79 1.13 0.23
N ALA A 119 -8.55 2.31 -0.37
CA ALA A 119 -7.76 3.38 0.24
C ALA A 119 -8.34 3.85 1.59
N LEU A 120 -9.67 3.85 1.75
CA LEU A 120 -10.31 4.14 3.05
C LEU A 120 -9.85 3.15 4.14
N SER A 121 -9.72 1.87 3.79
CA SER A 121 -9.26 0.84 4.73
C SER A 121 -7.82 1.09 5.16
N ARG A 122 -6.95 1.37 4.18
CA ARG A 122 -5.52 1.60 4.41
C ARG A 122 -5.27 2.89 5.20
N LEU A 123 -6.02 3.96 4.94
CA LEU A 123 -5.96 5.20 5.73
C LEU A 123 -6.44 4.97 7.15
N SER A 124 -7.57 4.28 7.33
CA SER A 124 -8.09 3.92 8.65
C SER A 124 -7.05 3.16 9.48
N GLU A 125 -6.40 2.16 8.90
CA GLU A 125 -5.33 1.40 9.56
C GLU A 125 -4.10 2.24 9.89
N ASN A 126 -3.67 3.13 8.98
CA ASN A 126 -2.52 3.99 9.22
C ASN A 126 -2.76 4.99 10.36
N TYR A 127 -3.95 5.58 10.44
CA TYR A 127 -4.32 6.44 11.56
C TYR A 127 -4.57 5.66 12.86
N ASP A 128 -4.99 4.39 12.80
CA ASP A 128 -5.16 3.54 14.00
C ASP A 128 -3.81 3.13 14.59
N THR A 129 -2.87 2.72 13.74
CA THR A 129 -1.58 2.16 14.16
C THR A 129 -0.47 3.20 14.30
N GLY A 130 -0.60 4.34 13.63
CA GLY A 130 0.43 5.37 13.58
C GLY A 130 1.65 5.02 12.72
N LEU A 131 1.50 4.13 11.73
CA LEU A 131 2.63 3.60 10.94
C LEU A 131 3.34 4.69 10.11
N PHE A 132 2.60 5.41 9.27
CA PHE A 132 3.12 6.47 8.40
C PHE A 132 2.76 7.89 8.86
N THR A 133 1.88 8.02 9.84
CA THR A 133 1.40 9.30 10.40
C THR A 133 1.25 9.13 11.92
N PRO A 134 1.24 10.18 12.75
CA PRO A 134 0.83 10.04 14.15
C PRO A 134 -0.55 9.38 14.26
N ALA A 135 -0.72 8.49 15.23
CA ALA A 135 -2.00 7.85 15.46
C ALA A 135 -3.07 8.90 15.78
N ASP A 136 -4.22 8.79 15.12
CA ASP A 136 -5.39 9.65 15.31
C ASP A 136 -6.64 8.76 15.31
N PRO A 137 -7.11 8.34 16.49
CA PRO A 137 -8.27 7.46 16.62
C PRO A 137 -9.55 8.04 15.99
N LEU A 138 -9.69 9.37 15.95
CA LEU A 138 -10.85 10.02 15.33
C LEU A 138 -10.79 9.88 13.80
N GLN A 139 -9.64 10.13 13.18
CA GLN A 139 -9.45 9.93 11.74
C GLN A 139 -9.55 8.44 11.36
N ALA A 140 -8.95 7.57 12.16
CA ALA A 140 -9.04 6.12 11.98
C ALA A 140 -10.51 5.66 11.94
N TYR A 141 -11.31 6.13 12.90
CA TYR A 141 -12.75 5.88 12.96
C TYR A 141 -13.49 6.50 11.77
N ALA A 142 -13.17 7.73 11.36
CA ALA A 142 -13.84 8.40 10.24
C ALA A 142 -13.66 7.66 8.91
N TYR A 143 -12.44 7.26 8.57
CA TYR A 143 -12.17 6.44 7.38
C TYR A 143 -12.82 5.05 7.47
N GLY A 144 -12.77 4.43 8.65
CA GLY A 144 -13.43 3.15 8.91
C GLY A 144 -14.95 3.22 8.76
N TYR A 145 -15.56 4.33 9.23
CA TYR A 145 -16.98 4.62 9.07
C TYR A 145 -17.34 4.76 7.60
N ALA A 146 -16.57 5.55 6.85
CA ALA A 146 -16.79 5.74 5.41
C ALA A 146 -16.77 4.39 4.66
N ARG A 147 -15.78 3.54 4.96
CA ARG A 147 -15.68 2.20 4.38
C ARG A 147 -16.89 1.34 4.75
N HIS A 148 -17.31 1.35 6.02
CA HIS A 148 -18.46 0.59 6.49
C HIS A 148 -19.75 1.02 5.77
N GLN A 149 -19.97 2.32 5.58
CA GLN A 149 -21.13 2.84 4.87
C GLN A 149 -21.20 2.37 3.41
N ILE A 150 -20.06 2.21 2.74
CA ILE A 150 -20.02 1.79 1.33
C ILE A 150 -20.10 0.26 1.21
N VAL A 151 -19.34 -0.49 2.01
CA VAL A 151 -19.24 -1.96 1.90
C VAL A 151 -20.39 -2.67 2.61
N ASN A 152 -20.89 -2.09 3.70
CA ASN A 152 -22.01 -2.58 4.52
C ASN A 152 -21.94 -4.09 4.84
N SER A 153 -20.82 -4.55 5.40
CA SER A 153 -20.60 -5.96 5.75
C SER A 153 -20.39 -6.17 7.26
N PRO A 154 -20.67 -7.38 7.79
CA PRO A 154 -20.42 -7.70 9.20
C PRO A 154 -18.96 -7.45 9.63
N VAL A 155 -17.99 -7.78 8.77
CA VAL A 155 -16.57 -7.54 9.03
C VAL A 155 -16.28 -6.04 9.17
N SER A 156 -16.87 -5.21 8.31
CA SER A 156 -16.70 -3.75 8.40
C SER A 156 -17.37 -3.15 9.64
N ALA A 157 -18.53 -3.68 10.05
CA ALA A 157 -19.22 -3.26 11.26
C ALA A 157 -18.41 -3.60 12.52
N LEU A 158 -17.86 -4.82 12.58
CA LEU A 158 -16.98 -5.24 13.68
C LEU A 158 -15.75 -4.34 13.78
N ARG A 159 -15.09 -4.07 12.66
CA ARG A 159 -13.92 -3.17 12.62
C ARG A 159 -14.28 -1.75 13.07
N LEU A 160 -15.41 -1.20 12.62
CA LEU A 160 -15.88 0.12 13.04
C LEU A 160 -16.15 0.18 14.56
N GLY A 161 -16.75 -0.87 15.12
CA GLY A 161 -16.95 -0.99 16.56
C GLY A 161 -15.64 -1.00 17.33
N GLN A 162 -14.60 -1.67 16.82
CA GLN A 162 -13.27 -1.68 17.42
C GLN A 162 -12.60 -0.30 17.40
N LEU A 163 -12.67 0.40 16.26
CA LEU A 163 -12.14 1.77 16.09
C LEU A 163 -12.84 2.78 17.01
N GLY A 164 -14.11 2.55 17.33
CA GLY A 164 -14.87 3.43 18.21
C GLY A 164 -14.55 3.26 19.70
N ARG A 165 -13.76 2.25 20.09
CA ARG A 165 -13.43 2.02 21.50
C ARG A 165 -12.54 3.14 22.01
N GLY A 166 -12.94 3.75 23.12
CA GLY A 166 -12.22 4.87 23.73
C GLY A 166 -12.58 6.24 23.15
N LEU A 167 -13.40 6.31 22.10
CA LEU A 167 -13.97 7.57 21.63
C LEU A 167 -15.20 7.94 22.46
N SER A 168 -15.29 9.22 22.82
CA SER A 168 -16.48 9.79 23.43
C SER A 168 -17.64 9.86 22.42
N PRO A 169 -18.90 9.99 22.89
CA PRO A 169 -20.05 10.15 22.00
C PRO A 169 -19.94 11.35 21.04
N SER A 170 -19.30 12.45 21.46
CA SER A 170 -19.07 13.61 20.59
C SER A 170 -18.03 13.31 19.50
N GLN A 171 -16.95 12.61 19.85
CA GLN A 171 -15.95 12.17 18.87
C GLN A 171 -16.53 11.17 17.87
N ILE A 172 -17.38 10.24 18.31
CA ILE A 172 -18.10 9.33 17.41
C ILE A 172 -18.94 10.12 16.40
N LYS A 173 -19.75 11.09 16.86
CA LYS A 173 -20.55 11.94 15.97
C LYS A 173 -19.67 12.74 15.00
N GLN A 174 -18.57 13.29 15.47
CA GLN A 174 -17.62 14.02 14.63
C GLN A 174 -16.99 13.10 13.57
N GLY A 175 -16.57 11.89 13.96
CA GLY A 175 -16.00 10.90 13.05
C GLY A 175 -17.01 10.42 12.00
N GLN A 176 -18.28 10.26 12.37
CA GLN A 176 -19.36 9.96 11.43
C GLN A 176 -19.57 11.09 10.40
N ALA A 177 -19.54 12.35 10.85
CA ALA A 177 -19.65 13.50 9.95
C ALA A 177 -18.47 13.58 8.96
N LEU A 178 -17.23 13.40 9.46
CA LEU A 178 -16.04 13.32 8.60
C LEU A 178 -16.13 12.14 7.63
N GLY A 179 -16.49 10.96 8.13
CA GLY A 179 -16.63 9.77 7.30
C GLY A 179 -17.71 9.92 6.23
N ALA A 180 -18.83 10.60 6.51
CA ALA A 180 -19.84 10.91 5.51
C ALA A 180 -19.29 11.79 4.37
N ALA A 181 -18.41 12.75 4.67
CA ALA A 181 -17.73 13.54 3.65
C ALA A 181 -16.76 12.69 2.80
N TYR A 182 -16.08 11.71 3.40
CA TYR A 182 -15.25 10.75 2.66
C TYR A 182 -16.08 9.84 1.75
N VAL A 183 -17.27 9.40 2.18
CA VAL A 183 -18.22 8.65 1.34
C VAL A 183 -18.60 9.47 0.10
N GLN A 184 -18.96 10.74 0.28
CA GLN A 184 -19.29 11.64 -0.83
C GLN A 184 -18.11 11.80 -1.80
N THR A 185 -16.89 11.93 -1.27
CA THR A 185 -15.67 12.04 -2.08
C THR A 185 -15.48 10.81 -2.97
N VAL A 186 -15.61 9.61 -2.40
CA VAL A 186 -15.46 8.34 -3.14
C VAL A 186 -16.57 8.19 -4.20
N GLN A 187 -17.82 8.49 -3.83
CA GLN A 187 -18.96 8.35 -4.74
C GLN A 187 -18.93 9.36 -5.89
N ALA A 188 -18.48 10.60 -5.64
CA ALA A 188 -18.37 11.63 -6.66
C ALA A 188 -17.39 11.26 -7.78
N ALA A 189 -16.37 10.45 -7.49
CA ALA A 189 -15.45 9.91 -8.49
C ALA A 189 -16.13 8.88 -9.42
N GLY A 190 -17.08 8.10 -8.89
CA GLY A 190 -17.84 7.09 -9.65
C GLY A 190 -18.87 7.68 -10.62
N VAL A 191 -19.31 8.92 -10.42
CA VAL A 191 -20.30 9.62 -11.26
C VAL A 191 -19.66 10.26 -12.51
N LYS A 192 -18.34 10.44 -12.53
CA LYS A 192 -17.61 11.09 -13.64
C LYS A 192 -17.21 10.14 -14.79
N LYS A 193 -17.94 9.04 -14.99
CA LYS A 193 -17.71 8.10 -16.11
C LYS A 193 -18.73 8.28 -17.22
#